data_AF-T1CH60-F1
#
_entry.id   AF-T1CH60-F1
#
_cell.length_a   1.000
_cell.length_b   1.000
_cell.length_c   1.000
_cell.angle_alpha   90.00
_cell.angle_beta   90.00
_cell.angle_gamma   90.00
#
_symmetry.space_group_name_H-M   'P 1'
#
loop_
_entity.id
_entity.type
_entity.pdbx_description
1 polymer ?
#
loop_
_entity_poly.entity_id
_entity_poly.type
_entity_poly.pdbx_seq_one_letter_code
_entity_poly.pdbx_strand_id
1 'polypeptide(L)'
;MKQIEQIKLAFLWLLVVTGIIFHSVFSLDSLFYGANIQLPGTDGSEPTIFVVSHIVFGVGSLLMVLLTLLIESRGFVWFNRIWASLMGLLNAVHLIATFGESPFCIEQILLLSFILATNIVLVVRLWKPMESKPELETE
;
A
#
# COMPACT_ATOMS: atom_id res chain seq x y z
N MET A 1 11.23 -14.64 11.76
CA MET A 1 9.77 -14.53 12.04
C MET A 1 9.16 -15.92 11.85
N LYS A 2 7.99 -16.28 12.40
CA LYS A 2 7.40 -17.59 12.04
C LYS A 2 6.98 -17.55 10.56
N GLN A 3 7.27 -18.60 9.78
CA GLN A 3 6.99 -18.67 8.34
C GLN A 3 5.54 -18.34 7.98
N ILE A 4 4.59 -18.87 8.75
CA ILE A 4 3.16 -18.59 8.56
C ILE A 4 2.82 -17.10 8.74
N GLU A 5 3.55 -16.39 9.60
CA GLU A 5 3.34 -14.96 9.83
C GLU A 5 3.91 -14.13 8.68
N GLN A 6 5.06 -14.51 8.13
CA GLN A 6 5.60 -13.86 6.92
C GLN A 6 4.65 -13.99 5.75
N ILE A 7 4.09 -15.17 5.51
CA ILE A 7 3.12 -15.40 4.44
C ILE A 7 1.89 -14.50 4.63
N LYS A 8 1.36 -14.40 5.85
CA LYS A 8 0.23 -13.52 6.14
C LYS A 8 0.56 -12.04 5.91
N LEU A 9 1.75 -11.58 6.32
CA LEU A 9 2.18 -10.20 6.10
C LEU A 9 2.41 -9.90 4.61
N ALA A 10 3.03 -10.82 3.87
CA ALA A 10 3.23 -10.72 2.44
C ALA A 10 1.89 -10.70 1.69
N PHE A 11 0.92 -11.52 2.13
CA PHE A 11 -0.42 -11.51 1.58
C PHE A 11 -1.16 -10.18 1.82
N LEU A 12 -0.98 -9.56 3.00
CA LEU A 12 -1.51 -8.22 3.26
C LEU A 12 -0.86 -7.16 2.36
N TRP A 13 0.46 -7.22 2.14
CA TRP A 13 1.12 -6.37 1.14
C TRP A 13 0.57 -6.61 -0.27
N LEU A 14 0.31 -7.87 -0.63
CA LEU A 14 -0.26 -8.23 -1.93
C LEU A 14 -1.66 -7.64 -2.11
N LEU A 15 -2.51 -7.69 -1.08
CA LEU A 15 -3.83 -7.07 -1.11
C LEU A 15 -3.74 -5.54 -1.24
N VAL A 16 -2.80 -4.90 -0.52
CA VAL A 16 -2.57 -3.45 -0.63
C VAL A 16 -2.19 -3.07 -2.06
N VAL A 17 -1.17 -3.72 -2.64
CA VAL A 17 -0.73 -3.38 -4.00
C VAL A 17 -1.79 -3.71 -5.06
N THR A 18 -2.53 -4.80 -4.89
CA THR A 18 -3.64 -5.16 -5.79
C THR A 18 -4.74 -4.10 -5.74
N GLY A 19 -5.08 -3.61 -4.55
CA GLY A 19 -6.02 -2.51 -4.39
C GLY A 19 -5.53 -1.22 -5.05
N ILE A 20 -4.25 -0.87 -4.89
CA ILE A 20 -3.65 0.30 -5.56
C ILE A 20 -3.75 0.17 -7.08
N ILE A 21 -3.46 -1.01 -7.63
CA ILE A 21 -3.61 -1.28 -9.08
C ILE A 21 -5.06 -1.07 -9.51
N PHE A 22 -6.04 -1.63 -8.79
CA PHE A 22 -7.46 -1.41 -9.12
C PHE A 22 -7.86 0.05 -9.01
N HIS A 23 -7.36 0.78 -8.00
CA HIS A 23 -7.64 2.20 -7.82
C HIS A 23 -7.16 3.02 -9.02
N SER A 24 -5.94 2.74 -9.49
CA SER A 24 -5.38 3.33 -10.71
C SER A 24 -6.10 2.92 -11.99
N VAL A 25 -6.69 1.73 -12.05
CA VAL A 25 -7.47 1.30 -13.23
C VAL A 25 -8.85 1.97 -13.24
N PHE A 26 -9.55 1.99 -12.11
CA PHE A 26 -10.87 2.62 -11.99
C PHE A 26 -10.82 4.13 -12.26
N SER A 27 -9.69 4.81 -11.99
CA SER A 27 -9.55 6.22 -12.33
C SER A 27 -9.50 6.47 -13.84
N LEU A 28 -9.22 5.42 -14.64
CA LEU A 28 -9.22 5.47 -16.10
C LEU A 28 -10.60 5.20 -16.71
N ASP A 29 -11.60 4.78 -15.93
CA ASP A 29 -12.90 4.36 -16.47
C ASP A 29 -13.57 5.49 -17.29
N SER A 30 -13.44 6.73 -16.83
CA SER A 30 -14.00 7.90 -17.51
C SER A 30 -13.49 8.09 -18.96
N LEU A 31 -12.30 7.56 -19.27
CA LEU A 31 -11.71 7.61 -20.61
C LEU A 31 -12.55 6.85 -21.64
N PHE A 32 -13.15 5.73 -21.23
CA PHE A 32 -14.01 4.93 -22.10
C PHE A 32 -15.37 5.59 -22.38
N TYR A 33 -15.71 6.64 -21.62
CA TYR A 33 -16.95 7.41 -21.77
C TYR A 33 -16.72 8.81 -22.35
N GLY A 34 -15.54 9.07 -22.93
CA GLY A 34 -15.27 10.29 -23.70
C GLY A 34 -14.71 11.46 -22.89
N ALA A 35 -14.16 11.22 -21.69
CA ALA A 35 -13.45 12.26 -20.95
C ALA A 35 -12.19 12.74 -21.70
N ASN A 36 -11.93 14.05 -21.67
CA ASN A 36 -10.69 14.61 -22.21
C ASN A 36 -9.54 14.37 -21.21
N ILE A 37 -8.49 13.71 -21.67
CA ILE A 37 -7.38 13.19 -20.86
C ILE A 37 -6.31 14.26 -20.61
N GLN A 38 -6.20 15.23 -21.53
CA GLN A 38 -5.14 16.22 -21.50
C GLN A 38 -5.56 17.43 -20.65
N LEU A 39 -4.76 17.72 -19.62
CA LEU A 39 -4.91 18.95 -18.86
C LEU A 39 -4.63 20.17 -19.75
N PRO A 40 -5.42 21.26 -19.63
CA PRO A 40 -5.22 22.46 -20.43
C PRO A 40 -3.79 23.02 -20.30
N GLY A 41 -3.15 23.34 -21.42
CA GLY A 41 -1.82 23.96 -21.44
C GLY A 41 -0.65 23.04 -21.12
N THR A 42 -0.86 21.71 -21.09
CA THR A 42 0.21 20.72 -20.90
C THR A 42 0.72 20.16 -22.23
N ASP A 43 2.00 19.76 -22.28
CA ASP A 43 2.67 19.20 -23.46
C ASP A 43 2.65 17.66 -23.51
N GLY A 44 1.99 17.03 -22.53
CA GLY A 44 1.93 15.57 -22.39
C GLY A 44 3.11 14.96 -21.64
N SER A 45 4.08 15.75 -21.18
CA SER A 45 5.12 15.24 -20.27
C SER A 45 4.58 15.03 -18.86
N GLU A 46 4.86 13.86 -18.28
CA GLU A 46 4.45 13.57 -16.90
C GLU A 46 5.41 14.27 -15.91
N PRO A 47 4.90 15.06 -14.95
CA PRO A 47 5.75 15.64 -13.91
C PRO A 47 6.47 14.55 -13.10
N THR A 48 7.77 14.71 -12.89
CA THR A 48 8.65 13.73 -12.21
C THR A 48 8.11 13.25 -10.86
N ILE A 49 7.39 14.10 -10.12
CA ILE A 49 6.82 13.73 -8.82
C ILE A 49 5.79 12.60 -8.93
N PHE A 50 4.98 12.56 -10.00
CA PHE A 50 4.02 11.49 -10.23
C PHE A 50 4.72 10.19 -10.61
N VAL A 51 5.72 10.25 -11.50
CA VAL A 51 6.58 9.11 -11.86
C VAL A 51 7.21 8.47 -10.62
N VAL A 52 7.84 9.28 -9.76
CA VAL A 52 8.47 8.81 -8.53
C VAL A 52 7.44 8.22 -7.57
N SER A 53 6.26 8.84 -7.46
CA SER A 53 5.18 8.33 -6.61
C SER A 53 4.68 6.96 -7.09
N HIS A 54 4.51 6.76 -8.41
CA HIS A 54 4.13 5.46 -8.97
C HIS A 54 5.15 4.36 -8.67
N ILE A 55 6.45 4.67 -8.80
CA ILE A 55 7.52 3.72 -8.48
C ILE A 55 7.52 3.40 -6.99
N VAL A 56 7.49 4.42 -6.13
CA VAL A 56 7.62 4.22 -4.69
C VAL A 56 6.41 3.50 -4.10
N PHE A 57 5.19 3.90 -4.49
CA PHE A 57 3.97 3.37 -3.88
C PHE A 57 3.43 2.13 -4.61
N GLY A 58 3.50 2.09 -5.93
CA GLY A 58 3.09 0.92 -6.72
C GLY A 58 4.15 -0.17 -6.69
N VAL A 59 5.29 0.09 -7.35
CA VAL A 59 6.38 -0.90 -7.47
C VAL A 59 6.99 -1.24 -6.11
N GLY A 60 7.17 -0.24 -5.23
CA GLY A 60 7.68 -0.46 -3.89
C GLY A 60 6.78 -1.38 -3.05
N SER A 61 5.45 -1.22 -3.11
CA SER A 61 4.53 -2.14 -2.42
C SER A 61 4.58 -3.56 -2.99
N LEU A 62 4.77 -3.72 -4.30
CA LEU A 62 4.97 -5.03 -4.91
C LEU A 62 6.28 -5.68 -4.43
N LEU A 63 7.37 -4.91 -4.37
CA LEU A 63 8.65 -5.39 -3.82
C LEU A 63 8.50 -5.83 -2.37
N MET A 64 7.71 -5.11 -1.56
CA MET A 64 7.48 -5.49 -0.17
C MET A 64 6.82 -6.87 -0.01
N VAL A 65 6.03 -7.33 -0.97
CA VAL A 65 5.51 -8.72 -0.97
C VAL A 65 6.67 -9.70 -0.98
N LEU A 66 7.59 -9.57 -1.94
CA LEU A 66 8.74 -10.45 -2.11
C LEU A 66 9.72 -10.34 -0.94
N LEU A 67 10.07 -9.12 -0.54
CA LEU A 67 11.01 -8.88 0.54
C LEU A 67 10.47 -9.43 1.86
N THR A 68 9.15 -9.32 2.12
CA THR A 68 8.52 -9.88 3.32
C THR A 68 8.58 -11.41 3.37
N LEU A 69 8.53 -12.08 2.21
CA LEU A 69 8.70 -13.54 2.12
C LEU A 69 10.14 -14.00 2.29
N LEU A 70 11.10 -13.19 1.83
CA LEU A 70 12.49 -13.63 1.64
C LEU A 70 13.46 -13.11 2.71
N ILE A 71 13.14 -12.03 3.42
CA ILE A 71 14.08 -11.37 4.34
C ILE A 71 13.55 -11.43 5.78
N GLU A 72 14.40 -11.94 6.68
CA GLU A 72 14.08 -12.07 8.11
C GLU A 72 14.89 -11.14 9.02
N SER A 73 15.80 -10.36 8.44
CA SER A 73 16.73 -9.55 9.23
C SER A 73 15.99 -8.54 10.11
N ARG A 74 16.50 -8.31 11.32
CA ARG A 74 15.91 -7.35 12.26
C ARG A 74 15.78 -5.95 11.66
N GLY A 75 16.76 -5.54 10.84
CA GLY A 75 16.73 -4.28 10.11
C GLY A 75 15.57 -4.20 9.12
N PHE A 76 15.34 -5.26 8.33
CA PHE A 76 14.20 -5.31 7.41
C PHE A 76 12.86 -5.32 8.15
N VAL A 77 12.73 -6.03 9.27
CA VAL A 77 11.49 -6.03 10.07
C VAL A 77 11.16 -4.61 10.54
N TRP A 78 12.16 -3.85 11.00
CA TRP A 78 11.99 -2.45 11.38
C TRP A 78 11.66 -1.54 10.19
N PHE A 79 12.35 -1.72 9.07
CA PHE A 79 12.04 -1.01 7.84
C PHE A 79 10.58 -1.26 7.42
N ASN A 80 10.14 -2.52 7.39
CA ASN A 80 8.78 -2.91 7.01
C ASN A 80 7.72 -2.28 7.92
N ARG A 81 7.97 -2.23 9.24
CA ARG A 81 7.11 -1.53 10.21
C ARG A 81 6.92 -0.06 9.85
N ILE A 82 8.03 0.66 9.69
CA ILE A 82 8.01 2.09 9.38
C ILE A 82 7.34 2.33 8.02
N TRP A 83 7.72 1.53 7.02
CA TRP A 83 7.19 1.64 5.67
C TRP A 83 5.69 1.41 5.60
N ALA A 84 5.19 0.33 6.23
CA ALA A 84 3.76 0.05 6.32
C ALA A 84 3.01 1.18 7.04
N SER A 85 3.57 1.73 8.11
CA SER A 85 2.95 2.84 8.84
C SER A 85 2.87 4.13 8.02
N LEU A 86 3.92 4.48 7.27
CA LEU A 86 3.91 5.62 6.37
C LEU A 86 2.88 5.44 5.25
N MET A 87 2.81 4.24 4.65
CA MET A 87 1.79 3.90 3.67
C MET A 87 0.37 4.00 4.24
N GLY A 88 0.15 3.57 5.48
CA GLY A 88 -1.14 3.68 6.15
C GLY A 88 -1.57 5.13 6.33
N LEU A 89 -0.64 6.00 6.74
CA LEU A 89 -0.90 7.44 6.86
C LEU A 89 -1.23 8.04 5.49
N LEU A 90 -0.47 7.70 4.45
CA LEU A 90 -0.72 8.19 3.10
C LEU A 90 -2.10 7.75 2.58
N ASN A 91 -2.45 6.47 2.76
CA ASN A 91 -3.76 5.95 2.36
C ASN A 91 -4.90 6.64 3.13
N ALA A 92 -4.70 6.99 4.40
CA ALA A 92 -5.69 7.72 5.18
C ALA A 92 -5.86 9.15 4.66
N VAL A 93 -4.76 9.87 4.42
CA VAL A 93 -4.79 11.23 3.86
C VAL A 93 -5.44 11.23 2.47
N HIS A 94 -5.06 10.27 1.62
CA HIS A 94 -5.60 10.13 0.27
C HIS A 94 -7.10 9.85 0.29
N LEU A 95 -7.56 8.90 1.12
CA LEU A 95 -8.99 8.63 1.27
C LEU A 95 -9.77 9.89 1.70
N ILE A 96 -9.26 10.65 2.68
CA ILE A 96 -9.88 11.90 3.13
C ILE A 96 -9.94 12.93 1.99
N ALA A 97 -8.88 13.04 1.19
CA ALA A 97 -8.85 13.94 0.04
C ALA A 97 -9.89 13.52 -1.02
N THR A 98 -10.00 12.23 -1.33
CA THR A 98 -10.97 11.70 -2.30
C THR A 98 -12.43 11.94 -1.89
N PHE A 99 -12.74 11.97 -0.59
CA PHE A 99 -14.09 12.39 -0.14
C PHE A 99 -14.46 13.83 -0.54
N GLY A 100 -13.46 14.70 -0.73
CA GLY A 100 -13.65 16.08 -1.16
C GLY A 100 -13.59 16.29 -2.68
N GLU A 101 -13.32 15.25 -3.46
CA GLU A 101 -13.22 15.35 -4.93
C GLU A 101 -14.59 15.37 -5.61
N SER A 102 -14.66 16.07 -6.74
CA SER A 102 -15.83 16.12 -7.61
C SER A 102 -15.41 15.70 -9.03
N PRO A 103 -16.08 14.72 -9.66
CA PRO A 103 -17.27 14.03 -9.17
C PRO A 103 -16.97 13.02 -8.05
N PHE A 104 -17.89 12.92 -7.10
CA PHE A 104 -17.83 11.92 -6.04
C PHE A 104 -17.98 10.51 -6.64
N CYS A 105 -16.98 9.64 -6.43
CA CYS A 105 -17.00 8.27 -6.94
C CYS A 105 -17.01 7.26 -5.78
N ILE A 106 -18.15 6.58 -5.61
CA ILE A 106 -18.36 5.67 -4.47
C ILE A 106 -17.48 4.42 -4.56
N GLU A 107 -17.23 3.94 -5.78
CA GLU A 107 -16.37 2.78 -6.06
C GLU A 107 -14.95 3.06 -5.57
N GLN A 108 -14.44 4.27 -5.82
CA GLN A 108 -13.11 4.70 -5.39
C GLN A 108 -13.02 4.79 -3.86
N ILE A 109 -14.04 5.36 -3.22
CA ILE A 109 -14.07 5.49 -1.75
C ILE A 109 -14.12 4.13 -1.07
N LEU A 110 -14.95 3.20 -1.56
CA LEU A 110 -15.03 1.85 -1.02
C LEU A 110 -13.72 1.10 -1.18
N LEU A 111 -13.07 1.19 -2.35
CA LEU A 111 -11.79 0.54 -2.60
C LEU A 111 -10.67 1.12 -1.73
N LEU A 112 -10.55 2.45 -1.64
CA LEU A 112 -9.56 3.11 -0.78
C LEU A 112 -9.78 2.79 0.71
N SER A 113 -11.04 2.69 1.15
CA SER A 113 -11.38 2.24 2.50
C SER A 113 -10.91 0.80 2.75
N PHE A 114 -11.08 -0.10 1.78
CA PHE A 114 -10.56 -1.47 1.87
C PHE A 114 -9.02 -1.52 1.93
N ILE A 115 -8.34 -0.71 1.10
CA ILE A 115 -6.87 -0.60 1.11
C ILE A 115 -6.39 -0.12 2.47
N LEU A 116 -7.01 0.95 3.01
CA LEU A 116 -6.68 1.50 4.32
C LEU A 116 -6.91 0.47 5.43
N ALA A 117 -8.05 -0.22 5.44
CA ALA A 117 -8.34 -1.25 6.44
C ALA A 117 -7.32 -2.40 6.39
N THR A 118 -6.98 -2.87 5.19
CA THR A 118 -5.95 -3.90 4.98
C THR A 118 -4.58 -3.42 5.49
N ASN A 119 -4.23 -2.16 5.21
CA ASN A 119 -2.98 -1.58 5.65
C ASN A 119 -2.92 -1.39 7.18
N ILE A 120 -4.03 -1.00 7.82
CA ILE A 120 -4.14 -0.95 9.29
C ILE A 120 -3.88 -2.33 9.89
N VAL A 121 -4.50 -3.39 9.33
CA VAL A 121 -4.25 -4.77 9.79
C VAL A 121 -2.77 -5.12 9.63
N LEU A 122 -2.15 -4.80 8.50
CA LEU A 122 -0.71 -5.00 8.26
C LEU A 122 0.15 -4.31 9.33
N VAL A 123 -0.11 -3.02 9.58
CA VAL A 123 0.62 -2.21 10.58
C VAL A 123 0.47 -2.82 11.97
N VAL A 124 -0.76 -3.10 12.42
CA VAL A 124 -1.02 -3.69 13.74
C VAL A 124 -0.26 -5.01 13.90
N ARG A 125 -0.23 -5.85 12.86
CA ARG A 125 0.43 -7.15 12.90
C ARG A 125 1.96 -7.03 12.94
N LEU A 126 2.53 -6.05 12.24
CA LEU A 126 3.96 -5.75 12.25
C LEU A 126 4.44 -5.21 13.60
N TRP A 127 3.62 -4.39 14.28
CA TRP A 127 3.95 -3.79 15.58
C TRP A 127 3.63 -4.68 16.78
N LYS A 128 2.82 -5.73 16.61
CA LYS A 128 2.58 -6.72 17.67
C LYS A 128 3.92 -7.37 18.07
N PRO A 129 4.26 -7.43 19.37
CA PRO A 129 5.45 -8.14 19.83
C PRO A 129 5.40 -9.59 19.35
N MET A 130 6.46 -10.07 18.70
CA MET A 130 6.61 -11.50 18.48
C MET A 130 6.95 -12.10 19.86
N GLU A 131 6.12 -13.02 20.35
CA GLU A 131 6.45 -13.81 21.54
C GLU A 131 7.85 -14.40 21.35
N SER A 132 8.79 -13.98 22.20
CA SER A 132 10.10 -14.60 22.29
C SER A 132 9.91 -16.05 22.74
N LYS A 133 10.60 -17.00 22.10
CA LYS A 133 10.73 -18.35 22.67
C LYS A 133 11.26 -18.19 24.10
N PRO A 134 10.73 -18.90 25.11
CA PRO A 134 11.45 -19.03 26.36
C PRO A 134 12.83 -19.62 26.01
N GLU A 135 13.89 -18.95 26.45
CA GLU A 135 15.23 -19.52 26.43
C GLU A 135 15.12 -20.85 27.18
N LEU A 136 15.50 -21.94 26.51
CA LEU A 136 15.65 -23.23 27.18
C LEU A 136 16.67 -22.99 28.29
N GLU A 137 16.19 -22.99 29.53
CA GLU A 137 17.03 -23.04 30.72
C GLU A 137 17.96 -24.24 30.55
N THR A 138 19.23 -23.94 30.31
CA THR A 138 20.30 -24.93 30.37
C THR A 138 20.49 -25.28 31.84
N GLU A 139 19.95 -26.42 32.25
CA GLU A 139 20.40 -27.16 33.44
C GLU A 139 21.80 -27.75 33.22
#